data_AF-A0A6L3A206-F1
#
_entry.id   AF-A0A6L3A206-F1
#
_cell.length_a   1.000
_cell.length_b   1.000
_cell.length_c   1.000
_cell.angle_alpha   90.00
_cell.angle_beta   90.00
_cell.angle_gamma   90.00
#
_symmetry.space_group_name_H-M   'P 1'
#
loop_
_entity.id
_entity.type
_entity.pdbx_description
1 polymer ?
#
loop_
_entity_poly.entity_id
_entity_poly.type
_entity_poly.pdbx_seq_one_letter_code
_entity_poly.pdbx_strand_id
1 'polypeptide(L)' 'MTATIARRPKPLPKILRDKAAEAGCEPKEYLVGVLASAPTNEEAARAIGVTRNTLYRWCQRLEIAVEVT' A
#
# COMPACT_ATOMS: atom_id res chain seq x y z
N MET A 1 -9.55 -23.23 -29.57
CA MET A 1 -10.31 -22.23 -28.80
C MET A 1 -9.44 -21.74 -27.66
N THR A 2 -8.89 -20.53 -27.75
CA THR A 2 -7.97 -19.98 -26.75
C THR A 2 -8.79 -19.20 -25.72
N ALA A 3 -9.00 -19.78 -24.54
CA ALA A 3 -9.69 -19.08 -23.46
C ALA A 3 -8.79 -17.96 -22.91
N THR A 4 -9.15 -16.71 -23.16
CA THR A 4 -8.49 -15.56 -22.54
C THR A 4 -9.01 -15.42 -21.11
N ILE A 5 -8.26 -15.92 -20.12
CA ILE A 5 -8.59 -15.76 -18.71
C ILE A 5 -8.29 -14.31 -18.32
N ALA A 6 -9.30 -13.44 -18.39
CA ALA A 6 -9.21 -12.09 -17.85
C ALA A 6 -9.06 -12.15 -16.32
N ARG A 7 -7.82 -12.00 -15.81
CA ARG A 7 -7.58 -11.86 -14.38
C ARG A 7 -8.10 -10.50 -13.93
N ARG A 8 -9.27 -10.46 -13.27
CA ARG A 8 -9.71 -9.24 -12.58
C ARG A 8 -8.61 -8.79 -11.62
N PRO A 9 -8.22 -7.51 -11.61
CA PRO A 9 -7.26 -7.02 -10.63
C PRO A 9 -7.84 -7.32 -9.23
N LYS A 10 -7.05 -8.00 -8.39
CA LYS A 10 -7.47 -8.28 -7.02
C LYS A 10 -7.85 -6.95 -6.35
N PRO A 11 -8.85 -6.87 -5.48
CA PRO A 11 -9.08 -5.65 -4.73
C PRO A 11 -7.83 -5.28 -3.92
N LEU A 12 -7.65 -3.98 -3.66
CA LEU A 12 -6.61 -3.53 -2.73
C LEU A 12 -6.86 -4.16 -1.35
N PRO A 13 -5.78 -4.42 -0.59
CA PRO A 13 -5.87 -4.99 0.76
C PRO A 13 -6.92 -4.25 1.59
N LYS A 14 -7.80 -4.99 2.27
CA LYS A 14 -8.88 -4.40 3.06
C LYS A 14 -8.34 -3.40 4.09
N ILE A 15 -7.29 -3.77 4.82
CA ILE A 15 -6.63 -2.90 5.80
C ILE A 15 -6.22 -1.55 5.21
N LEU A 16 -5.64 -1.54 4.00
CA LEU A 16 -5.22 -0.30 3.35
C LEU A 16 -6.42 0.57 2.98
N ARG A 17 -7.50 -0.03 2.48
CA ARG A 17 -8.73 0.68 2.13
C ARG A 17 -9.42 1.24 3.36
N ASP A 18 -9.52 0.46 4.43
CA ASP A 18 -10.15 0.87 5.68
C ASP A 18 -9.38 2.03 6.31
N LYS A 19 -8.05 1.95 6.37
CA LYS A 19 -7.20 3.03 6.90
C LYS A 19 -7.24 4.31 6.08
N ALA A 20 -7.28 4.18 4.76
CA ALA A 20 -7.43 5.33 3.88
C ALA A 20 -8.81 5.99 4.02
N ALA A 21 -9.87 5.18 4.15
CA ALA A 21 -11.22 5.66 4.44
C ALA A 21 -11.31 6.36 5.80
N GLU A 22 -10.66 5.83 6.84
CA GLU A 22 -10.53 6.48 8.16
C GLU A 22 -9.84 7.85 8.05
N ALA A 23 -8.85 7.97 7.17
CA ALA A 23 -8.12 9.21 6.91
C ALA A 23 -8.83 10.14 5.90
N GLY A 24 -9.92 9.71 5.27
CA GLY A 24 -10.66 10.48 4.27
C GLY A 24 -9.91 10.70 2.96
N CYS A 25 -8.96 9.83 2.60
CA CYS A 25 -8.14 9.94 1.38
C CYS A 25 -8.07 8.63 0.60
N GLU A 26 -7.47 8.67 -0.60
CA GLU A 26 -7.29 7.46 -1.40
C GLU A 26 -6.21 6.53 -0.80
N PRO A 27 -6.31 5.20 -0.98
CA PRO A 27 -5.32 4.22 -0.52
C PRO A 27 -3.86 4.57 -0.87
N LYS A 28 -3.65 5.17 -2.04
CA LYS A 28 -2.34 5.61 -2.50
C LYS A 28 -1.84 6.81 -1.70
N GLU A 29 -2.68 7.83 -1.53
CA GLU A 29 -2.35 9.05 -0.76
C GLU A 29 -2.08 8.72 0.70
N TYR A 30 -2.90 7.86 1.30
CA TYR A 30 -2.68 7.36 2.65
C TYR A 30 -1.29 6.72 2.79
N LEU A 31 -0.93 5.82 1.87
CA LEU A 31 0.34 5.12 1.93
C LEU A 31 1.53 6.07 1.77
N VAL A 32 1.44 7.04 0.85
CA VAL A 32 2.44 8.09 0.67
C VAL A 32 2.59 8.93 1.94
N GLY A 33 1.49 9.33 2.56
CA GLY A 33 1.51 10.11 3.81
C GLY A 33 2.17 9.34 4.96
N VAL A 34 1.85 8.05 5.11
CA VAL A 34 2.48 7.18 6.11
C VAL A 34 3.99 7.07 5.87
N LEU A 35 4.41 6.82 4.63
CA LEU A 35 5.82 6.73 4.26
C LEU A 35 6.58 8.04 4.49
N ALA A 36 5.96 9.19 4.19
CA ALA A 36 6.57 10.50 4.40
C ALA A 36 6.66 10.88 5.89
N SER A 37 5.75 10.38 6.72
CA SER A 37 5.72 10.67 8.16
C SER A 37 6.70 9.84 8.99
N ALA A 38 7.20 8.72 8.45
CA ALA A 38 8.07 7.80 9.16
C ALA A 38 9.51 7.89 8.64
N PRO A 39 10.52 7.89 9.52
CA PRO A 39 11.93 7.94 9.11
C PRO A 39 12.39 6.64 8.44
N THR A 40 11.69 5.52 8.66
CA THR A 40 12.00 4.24 8.04
C THR A 40 10.75 3.51 7.58
N ASN A 41 10.90 2.67 6.55
CA ASN A 41 9.83 1.78 6.09
C ASN A 41 9.37 0.79 7.18
N GLU A 42 10.21 0.48 8.15
CA GLU A 42 9.82 -0.37 9.27
C GLU A 42 8.87 0.36 10.23
N GLU A 43 9.18 1.62 10.55
CA GLU A 43 8.31 2.47 11.37
C GLU A 43 6.98 2.78 10.67
N ALA A 44 7.02 3.06 9.36
CA ALA A 44 5.81 3.20 8.53
C ALA A 44 4.92 1.95 8.62
N ALA A 45 5.53 0.76 8.51
CA ALA A 45 4.80 -0.50 8.57
C ALA A 45 4.19 -0.74 9.96
N ARG A 46 4.94 -0.43 11.02
CA ARG A 46 4.46 -0.51 12.41
C ARG A 46 3.29 0.46 12.66
N ALA A 47 3.35 1.68 12.13
CA ALA A 47 2.30 2.68 12.30
C ALA A 47 0.93 2.22 11.77
N ILE A 48 0.93 1.41 10.70
CA ILE A 48 -0.30 0.86 10.09
C ILE A 48 -0.59 -0.59 10.49
N GLY A 49 0.21 -1.16 11.40
CA GLY A 49 0.02 -2.51 11.95
C GLY A 49 0.32 -3.64 10.96
N VAL A 50 1.25 -3.45 10.01
CA VAL A 50 1.64 -4.48 9.04
C VAL A 50 3.14 -4.76 9.07
N THR A 51 3.56 -5.85 8.42
CA THR A 51 4.99 -6.14 8.26
C THR A 51 5.61 -5.25 7.18
N ARG A 52 6.92 -4.99 7.28
CA ARG A 52 7.69 -4.28 6.24
C ARG A 52 7.52 -4.90 4.85
N ASN A 53 7.46 -6.24 4.76
CA ASN A 53 7.27 -6.96 3.50
C ASN A 53 5.87 -6.72 2.92
N THR A 54 4.84 -6.69 3.77
CA THR A 54 3.47 -6.33 3.36
C THR A 54 3.43 -4.90 2.82
N LEU A 55 4.03 -3.95 3.54
CA LEU A 55 4.13 -2.55 3.11
C LEU A 55 4.84 -2.44 1.75
N TYR A 56 5.99 -3.10 1.60
CA TYR A 56 6.74 -3.12 0.34
C TYR A 56 5.91 -3.64 -0.83
N ARG A 57 5.16 -4.74 -0.64
CA ARG A 57 4.25 -5.28 -1.66
C ARG A 57 3.15 -4.30 -2.04
N TRP A 58 2.66 -3.49 -1.10
CA TRP A 58 1.66 -2.46 -1.39
C TRP A 58 2.26 -1.31 -2.20
N CYS A 59 3.47 -0.86 -1.84
CA CYS A 59 4.20 0.17 -2.58
C CYS A 59 4.44 -0.26 -4.04
N GLN A 60 4.95 -1.48 -4.24
CA GLN A 60 5.16 -2.07 -5.57
C GLN A 60 3.86 -2.15 -6.39
N ARG A 61 2.76 -2.52 -5.73
CA ARG A 61 1.46 -2.66 -6.38
C ARG A 61 0.83 -1.31 -6.78
N LEU A 62 1.16 -0.24 -6.06
CA LEU A 62 0.65 1.11 -6.27
C LEU A 62 1.64 2.01 -7.02
N GLU A 63 2.75 1.43 -7.49
CA GLU A 63 3.83 2.13 -8.19
C GLU A 63 4.36 3.34 -7.40
N ILE A 64 4.50 3.16 -6.08
CA ILE A 64 5.10 4.16 -5.20
C ILE A 64 6.60 3.88 -5.14
N ALA A 65 7.39 4.82 -5.68
CA ALA A 65 8.83 4.84 -5.50
C ALA A 65 9.15 5.44 -4.13
N VAL A 66 9.88 4.69 -3.30
CA VAL A 66 10.37 5.18 -2.00
C VAL A 66 11.88 5.32 -2.13
N GLU A 67 12.37 6.55 -2.23
CA GLU A 67 13.80 6.83 -2.15
C GLU A 67 14.22 6.71 -0.68
N VAL A 68 15.00 5.67 -0.37
CA VAL A 68 15.61 5.52 0.94
C VAL A 68 16.85 6.41 0.95
N THR A 69 16.80 7.53 1.67
CA THR A 69 17.95 8.43 1.87
C THR A 69 18.84 7.89 3.00
#